data_AF-A0AAD5Q6E1-F1
#
_entry.id   AF-A0AAD5Q6E1-F1
#
_cell.length_a   1.000
_cell.length_b   1.000
_cell.length_c   1.000
_cell.angle_alpha   90.00
_cell.angle_beta   90.00
_cell.angle_gamma   90.00
#
_symmetry.space_group_name_H-M   'P 1'
#
loop_
_entity.id
_entity.type
_entity.pdbx_description
1 polymer ?
#
loop_
_entity_poly.entity_id
_entity_poly.type
_entity_poly.pdbx_seq_one_letter_code
_entity_poly.pdbx_strand_id
1 'polypeptide(L)' 'MTELRPDYIAASELATALRRTGGARPVVIDVRDEDFAGGHIRGAINMPEWQFRDDDFVDQLVEKYRQAEQVVFHCMFSQG' A
#
# COMPACT_ATOMS: atom_id res chain seq x y z
N MET A 1 -19.60 9.49 -15.65
CA MET A 1 -18.89 8.98 -14.45
C MET A 1 -17.44 8.82 -14.83
N THR A 2 -16.54 9.63 -14.27
CA THR A 2 -15.11 9.45 -14.48
C THR A 2 -14.70 8.18 -13.75
N GLU A 3 -14.11 7.24 -14.46
CA GLU A 3 -13.59 6.00 -13.88
C GLU A 3 -12.42 6.39 -12.94
N LEU A 4 -12.60 6.22 -11.64
CA LEU A 4 -11.53 6.43 -10.67
C LEU A 4 -10.55 5.27 -10.82
N ARG A 5 -9.46 5.51 -11.54
CA ARG A 5 -8.33 4.58 -11.58
C ARG A 5 -7.31 5.05 -10.54
N PRO A 6 -6.76 4.13 -9.73
CA PRO A 6 -5.64 4.49 -8.87
C PRO A 6 -4.45 4.94 -9.73
N ASP A 7 -3.75 5.97 -9.27
CA ASP A 7 -2.52 6.42 -9.89
C ASP A 7 -1.36 5.47 -9.55
N TYR A 8 -0.46 5.26 -10.51
CA TYR A 8 0.79 4.55 -10.27
C TYR A 8 1.86 5.50 -9.76
N ILE A 9 2.71 5.03 -8.85
CA ILE A 9 3.89 5.74 -8.35
C ILE A 9 5.16 5.00 -8.75
N ALA A 10 6.19 5.73 -9.20
CA ALA A 10 7.47 5.11 -9.51
C ALA A 10 8.21 4.69 -8.21
N ALA A 11 8.99 3.62 -8.28
CA ALA A 11 9.76 3.13 -7.12
C ALA A 11 10.72 4.20 -6.55
N SER A 12 11.34 5.01 -7.42
CA SER A 12 12.21 6.13 -7.04
C SER A 12 11.46 7.25 -6.29
N GLU A 13 10.22 7.52 -6.70
CA GLU A 13 9.37 8.54 -6.08
C GLU A 13 8.92 8.08 -4.70
N LEU A 14 8.44 6.83 -4.57
CA LEU A 14 8.10 6.25 -3.28
C LEU A 14 9.31 6.22 -2.34
N ALA A 15 10.48 5.79 -2.83
CA ALA A 15 11.71 5.78 -2.05
C ALA A 15 12.09 7.19 -1.57
N THR A 16 11.89 8.21 -2.41
CA THR A 16 12.12 9.61 -2.03
C THR A 16 11.16 10.03 -0.93
N ALA A 17 9.85 9.76 -1.08
CA ALA A 17 8.84 10.06 -0.08
C ALA A 17 9.14 9.42 1.29
N LEU A 18 9.52 8.14 1.30
CA LEU A 18 9.82 7.40 2.53
C LEU A 18 11.09 7.89 3.25
N ARG A 19 12.08 8.41 2.50
CA ARG A 19 13.36 8.88 3.05
C ARG A 19 13.30 10.32 3.58
N ARG A 20 12.27 11.09 3.23
CA ARG A 20 12.12 12.48 3.70
C ARG A 20 12.05 12.55 5.24
N THR A 21 12.57 13.65 5.77
CA THR A 21 12.47 14.02 7.18
C THR A 21 11.35 15.05 7.35
N GLY A 22 10.41 14.78 8.26
CA GLY A 22 9.21 15.60 8.44
C GLY A 22 8.12 15.36 7.38
N GLY A 23 6.89 15.78 7.70
CA GLY A 23 5.70 15.52 6.87
C GLY A 23 5.11 14.12 7.08
N ALA A 24 3.92 13.88 6.50
CA ALA A 24 3.31 12.56 6.50
C ALA A 24 4.08 11.63 5.55
N ARG A 25 4.24 10.37 5.98
CA ARG A 25 4.85 9.33 5.15
C ARG A 25 3.76 8.47 4.52
N PRO A 26 3.95 7.96 3.29
CA PRO A 26 3.02 7.02 2.70
C PRO A 26 2.88 5.76 3.56
N VAL A 27 1.66 5.27 3.70
CA VAL A 27 1.41 3.92 4.23
C VAL A 27 1.64 2.94 3.09
N VAL A 28 2.57 2.00 3.27
CA VAL A 28 2.88 0.98 2.25
C VAL A 28 2.19 -0.31 2.64
N ILE A 29 1.28 -0.80 1.80
CA ILE A 29 0.61 -2.08 1.94
C ILE A 29 1.22 -3.05 0.92
N ASP A 30 1.86 -4.09 1.42
CA ASP A 30 2.42 -5.17 0.61
C ASP A 30 1.44 -6.34 0.60
N VAL A 31 0.85 -6.61 -0.56
CA VAL A 31 -0.22 -7.61 -0.71
C VAL A 31 0.26 -9.01 -1.08
N ARG A 32 1.59 -9.24 -1.06
CA ARG A 32 2.17 -10.57 -1.20
C ARG A 32 1.85 -11.45 0.01
N ASP A 33 1.89 -12.76 -0.18
CA ASP A 33 1.73 -13.77 0.86
C ASP A 33 3.10 -14.26 1.36
N GLU A 34 3.55 -15.46 0.97
CA GLU A 34 4.80 -16.08 1.43
C GLU A 34 6.03 -15.28 0.96
N ASP A 35 5.93 -14.65 -0.21
CA ASP A 35 6.99 -13.85 -0.82
C ASP A 35 7.25 -12.50 -0.11
N PHE A 36 6.48 -12.16 0.93
CA PHE A 36 6.79 -11.01 1.79
C PHE A 36 8.06 -11.26 2.63
N ALA A 37 8.29 -12.51 3.02
CA ALA A 37 9.49 -12.92 3.74
C ALA A 37 10.71 -12.89 2.81
N GLY A 38 11.89 -12.55 3.35
CA GLY A 38 13.14 -12.46 2.57
C GLY A 38 13.43 -11.07 1.98
N GLY A 39 12.48 -10.14 2.01
CA GLY A 39 12.73 -8.73 1.69
C GLY A 39 11.46 -7.93 1.44
N HIS A 40 11.33 -6.80 2.12
CA HIS A 40 10.21 -5.87 1.94
C HIS A 40 10.64 -4.43 2.23
N ILE A 41 9.82 -3.47 1.79
CA ILE A 41 10.03 -2.05 2.06
C ILE A 41 9.95 -1.82 3.57
N ARG A 42 10.94 -1.13 4.14
CA ARG A 42 10.98 -0.87 5.59
C ARG A 42 9.72 -0.13 6.05
N GLY A 43 8.98 -0.74 6.98
CA GLY A 43 7.73 -0.19 7.52
C GLY A 43 6.49 -0.54 6.71
N ALA A 44 6.61 -1.35 5.66
CA ALA A 44 5.46 -1.91 4.96
C ALA A 44 4.64 -2.81 5.87
N ILE A 45 3.33 -2.81 5.65
CA ILE A 45 2.36 -3.63 6.36
C ILE A 45 1.95 -4.74 5.42
N ASN A 46 2.17 -5.98 5.83
CA ASN A 46 1.78 -7.13 5.04
C ASN A 46 0.28 -7.40 5.20
N MET A 47 -0.45 -7.33 4.09
CA MET A 47 -1.87 -7.65 4.03
C MET A 47 -2.12 -8.45 2.74
N PRO A 48 -2.00 -9.78 2.78
CA PRO A 48 -2.14 -10.60 1.58
C PRO A 48 -3.44 -10.33 0.82
N GLU A 49 -3.38 -10.34 -0.51
CA GLU A 49 -4.50 -9.98 -1.39
C GLU A 49 -5.82 -10.72 -1.09
N TRP A 50 -5.73 -11.96 -0.60
CA TRP A 50 -6.91 -12.78 -0.32
C TRP A 50 -7.75 -12.24 0.84
N GLN A 51 -7.18 -11.41 1.72
CA GLN A 51 -7.90 -10.74 2.82
C GLN A 51 -8.87 -9.68 2.30
N PHE A 52 -8.62 -9.09 1.13
CA PHE A 52 -9.45 -8.03 0.54
C PHE A 52 -10.76 -8.53 -0.10
N ARG A 53 -11.01 -9.84 -0.05
CA ARG A 53 -12.29 -10.44 -0.47
C ARG A 53 -13.37 -10.34 0.61
N ASP A 54 -13.01 -9.94 1.81
CA ASP A 54 -13.90 -9.74 2.94
C ASP A 54 -14.18 -8.24 3.11
N ASP A 55 -15.45 -7.84 2.92
CA ASP A 55 -15.88 -6.44 2.99
C ASP A 55 -15.66 -5.85 4.39
N ASP A 56 -15.84 -6.65 5.46
CA ASP A 56 -15.62 -6.18 6.83
C ASP A 56 -14.14 -5.84 7.08
N PHE A 57 -13.22 -6.56 6.42
CA PHE A 57 -11.79 -6.26 6.46
C PHE A 57 -11.47 -4.98 5.68
N VAL A 58 -12.07 -4.80 4.51
CA VAL A 58 -11.89 -3.59 3.70
C VAL A 58 -12.40 -2.35 4.46
N ASP A 59 -13.57 -2.44 5.09
CA ASP A 59 -14.13 -1.34 5.88
C ASP A 59 -13.22 -0.95 7.06
N GLN A 60 -12.66 -1.93 7.77
CA GLN A 60 -11.68 -1.70 8.82
C GLN A 60 -10.40 -1.03 8.30
N LEU A 61 -9.94 -1.44 7.11
CA LEU A 61 -8.76 -0.86 6.47
C LEU A 61 -8.98 0.60 6.12
N VAL A 62 -10.14 0.90 5.50
CA VAL A 62 -10.55 2.25 5.14
C VAL A 62 -10.62 3.12 6.39
N GLU A 63 -11.30 2.67 7.45
CA GLU A 63 -11.43 3.48 8.67
C GLU A 63 -10.06 3.70 9.35
N LYS A 64 -9.17 2.71 9.31
CA LYS A 64 -7.83 2.83 9.87
C LYS A 64 -6.95 3.84 9.13
N TYR A 65 -7.05 3.92 7.80
CA TYR A 65 -6.15 4.73 6.98
C TYR A 65 -6.83 5.91 6.26
N ARG A 66 -8.10 6.20 6.53
CA ARG A 66 -8.85 7.34 5.95
C ARG A 66 -8.20 8.72 6.12
N GLN A 67 -7.31 8.87 7.10
CA GLN A 67 -6.57 10.12 7.36
C GLN A 67 -5.13 10.09 6.85
N ALA A 68 -4.68 8.98 6.27
CA ALA A 68 -3.38 8.93 5.62
C ALA A 68 -3.41 9.80 4.36
N GLU A 69 -2.38 10.63 4.18
CA GLU A 69 -2.24 11.45 2.97
C GLU A 69 -2.07 10.59 1.72
N GLN A 70 -1.42 9.44 1.86
CA GLN A 70 -1.20 8.49 0.76
C GLN A 70 -1.11 7.06 1.29
N VAL A 71 -1.81 6.15 0.62
CA VAL A 71 -1.70 4.70 0.80
C VAL A 71 -1.22 4.10 -0.52
N VAL A 72 -0.14 3.33 -0.48
CA VAL A 72 0.47 2.72 -1.66
C VAL A 72 0.42 1.21 -1.53
N PHE A 73 -0.29 0.57 -2.45
CA PHE A 73 -0.35 -0.88 -2.56
C PHE A 73 0.70 -1.38 -3.55
N HIS A 74 1.33 -2.51 -3.27
CA HIS A 74 2.14 -3.21 -4.25
C HIS A 74 2.11 -4.73 -4.03
N CYS A 75 2.38 -5.48 -5.10
CA CYS A 75 2.66 -6.91 -5.03
C CYS A 75 4.04 -7.21 -5.68
N MET A 76 4.24 -8.43 -6.20
CA MET A 76 5.48 -8.80 -6.89
C MET A 76 5.66 -8.04 -8.21
N PHE A 77 4.58 -7.92 -8.99
CA PHE A 77 4.62 -7.30 -10.33
C PHE A 77 3.68 -6.10 -10.50
N SER A 78 2.79 -5.86 -9.53
CA SER A 78 1.82 -4.76 -9.52
C SER A 78 0.99 -4.65 -10.81
N GLN A 79 0.34 -5.75 -11.23
CA GLN A 79 -0.43 -5.85 -12.48
C GLN A 79 -1.93 -6.10 -12.27
N GLY A 80 -2.42 -5.88 -11.03
CA GLY A 80 -3.82 -6.06 -10.64
C GLY A 80 -4.68 -4.83 -10.92
#